data_AF-A0A940P244-F1
#
_entry.id   AF-A0A940P244-F1
#
_cell.length_a   1.000
_cell.length_b   1.000
_cell.length_c   1.000
_cell.angle_alpha   90.00
_cell.angle_beta   90.00
_cell.angle_gamma   90.00
#
_symmetry.space_group_name_H-M   'P 1'
#
loop_
_entity.id
_entity.type
_entity.pdbx_description
1 polymer ?
#
loop_
_entity_poly.entity_id
_entity_poly.type
_entity_poly.pdbx_seq_one_letter_code
_entity_poly.pdbx_strand_id
1 'polypeptide(L)'
;MKHRVFAAGICAAMLCGILTGCGQKQIQLQELPILNYTAPETGDTIVTLHVKDYGDVKIRLFTEQLPEACENFITLAGQGYYDELIFHRVVKDFMIQSGDPKGDGTGGASCWGGMFNAGLDNQLINLPGALGYGNGGSLDTANSQFYIVTGEAVTEEDLKAQTESKGIYYTAEARKLYEQYGGAPWLDTRYTVFGQVIDGLDIVYAISEVPVNKANNKPKEAVYIESVTVEQYDGSEIRWYPADYGLE
;
A
#
# COMPACT_ATOMS: atom_id res chain seq x y z
N MET A 1 -5.37 7.40 38.63
CA MET A 1 -5.43 5.98 38.27
C MET A 1 -5.67 5.87 36.78
N LYS A 2 -4.62 5.68 35.97
CA LYS A 2 -4.72 5.47 34.53
C LYS A 2 -4.56 3.98 34.28
N HIS A 3 -5.63 3.30 33.92
CA HIS A 3 -5.57 1.89 33.53
C HIS A 3 -4.91 1.79 32.17
N ARG A 4 -3.64 1.36 32.15
CA ARG A 4 -2.97 0.88 30.95
C ARG A 4 -3.54 -0.50 30.66
N VAL A 5 -4.42 -0.59 29.67
CA VAL A 5 -4.80 -1.89 29.10
C VAL A 5 -3.62 -2.32 28.24
N PHE A 6 -2.93 -3.37 28.68
CA PHE A 6 -1.99 -4.12 27.85
C PHE A 6 -2.82 -4.75 26.72
N ALA A 7 -2.74 -4.20 25.51
CA ALA A 7 -3.06 -4.96 24.32
C ALA A 7 -2.02 -6.07 24.25
N ALA A 8 -2.45 -7.31 24.46
CA ALA A 8 -1.61 -8.48 24.29
C ALA A 8 -1.23 -8.54 22.81
N GLY A 9 -0.01 -8.11 22.49
CA GLY A 9 0.57 -8.36 21.18
C GLY A 9 0.54 -9.86 20.93
N ILE A 10 -0.29 -10.29 19.99
CA ILE A 10 -0.12 -11.58 19.37
C ILE A 10 1.17 -11.43 18.58
N CYS A 11 2.30 -11.77 19.22
CA CYS A 11 3.43 -12.31 18.48
C CYS A 11 2.83 -13.34 17.55
N ALA A 12 2.97 -13.17 16.23
CA ALA A 12 2.58 -14.15 15.24
C ALA A 12 3.30 -15.47 15.57
N ALA A 13 2.68 -16.28 16.41
CA ALA A 13 3.16 -17.57 16.79
C ALA A 13 2.98 -18.41 15.54
N MET A 14 4.08 -18.85 14.94
CA MET A 14 4.06 -19.92 13.94
C MET A 14 3.31 -21.10 14.56
N LEU A 15 2.03 -21.25 14.21
CA LEU A 15 1.21 -22.39 14.58
C LEU A 15 1.66 -23.56 13.70
N CYS A 16 2.76 -24.20 14.09
CA CYS A 16 3.21 -25.44 13.50
C CYS A 16 2.24 -26.55 13.89
N GLY A 17 1.37 -26.95 12.96
CA GLY A 17 0.57 -28.17 13.12
C GLY A 17 1.48 -29.40 13.15
N ILE A 18 1.48 -30.15 14.26
CA ILE A 18 2.21 -31.43 14.35
C ILE A 18 1.25 -32.54 13.92
N LEU A 19 1.38 -33.03 12.69
CA LEU A 19 0.78 -34.29 12.27
C LEU A 19 1.75 -35.43 12.59
N THR A 20 1.41 -36.26 13.59
CA THR A 20 2.19 -37.45 13.94
C THR A 20 1.84 -38.62 13.02
N GLY A 21 2.52 -38.71 11.89
CA GLY A 21 2.65 -39.93 11.08
C GLY A 21 4.12 -40.37 11.06
N CYS A 22 4.39 -41.67 11.06
CA CYS A 22 5.76 -42.22 10.94
C CYS A 22 6.35 -41.90 9.56
N GLY A 23 7.03 -40.76 9.48
CA GLY A 23 7.73 -40.21 8.32
C GLY A 23 8.34 -38.88 8.78
N GLN A 24 9.41 -38.40 8.14
CA GLN A 24 10.09 -37.16 8.54
C GLN A 24 9.09 -36.07 8.98
N LYS A 25 9.32 -35.47 10.17
CA LYS A 25 8.57 -34.30 10.65
C LYS A 25 8.65 -33.20 9.58
N GLN A 26 7.63 -33.10 8.74
CA GLN A 26 7.39 -31.93 7.93
C GLN A 26 6.70 -30.91 8.81
N ILE A 27 7.35 -29.76 9.01
CA ILE A 27 6.71 -28.59 9.58
C ILE A 27 5.87 -28.00 8.46
N GLN A 28 4.54 -28.10 8.57
CA GLN A 28 3.64 -27.39 7.68
C GLN A 28 3.50 -25.98 8.26
N LEU A 29 4.28 -25.03 7.73
CA LEU A 29 4.03 -23.61 7.96
C LEU A 29 2.72 -23.28 7.27
N GLN A 30 1.74 -22.79 8.02
CA GLN A 30 0.48 -22.34 7.43
C GLN A 30 0.78 -21.13 6.54
N GLU A 31 0.32 -21.16 5.27
CA GLU A 31 0.40 -19.99 4.40
C GLU A 31 -0.39 -18.85 5.08
N LEU A 32 0.26 -17.70 5.26
CA LEU A 32 -0.40 -16.52 5.82
C LEU A 32 -1.38 -15.95 4.77
N PRO A 33 -2.57 -15.48 5.19
CA PRO A 33 -3.54 -14.92 4.27
C PRO A 33 -3.07 -13.58 3.71
N ILE A 34 -3.51 -13.21 2.51
CA ILE A 34 -3.32 -11.86 2.00
C ILE A 34 -4.34 -10.92 2.65
N LEU A 35 -3.87 -9.80 3.21
CA LEU A 35 -4.70 -8.83 3.93
C LEU A 35 -5.23 -7.70 3.04
N ASN A 36 -4.65 -7.52 1.85
CA ASN A 36 -5.28 -6.67 0.82
C ASN A 36 -6.72 -7.15 0.59
N TYR A 37 -7.65 -6.20 0.42
CA TYR A 37 -9.08 -6.47 0.24
C TYR A 37 -9.78 -7.22 1.39
N THR A 38 -9.21 -7.18 2.60
CA THR A 38 -9.96 -7.52 3.82
C THR A 38 -10.67 -6.28 4.37
N ALA A 39 -11.90 -6.46 4.86
CA ALA A 39 -12.71 -5.36 5.36
C ALA A 39 -12.06 -4.67 6.57
N PRO A 40 -12.09 -3.33 6.63
CA PRO A 40 -11.76 -2.62 7.85
C PRO A 40 -12.78 -2.96 8.93
N GLU A 41 -12.30 -3.06 10.15
CA GLU A 41 -13.12 -3.15 11.35
C GLU A 41 -13.37 -1.75 11.93
N THR A 42 -14.50 -1.55 12.61
CA THR A 42 -14.77 -0.26 13.26
C THR A 42 -13.64 0.09 14.22
N GLY A 43 -13.07 1.29 14.07
CA GLY A 43 -11.89 1.72 14.83
C GLY A 43 -10.57 1.60 14.09
N ASP A 44 -10.52 0.89 12.95
CA ASP A 44 -9.34 0.86 12.07
C ASP A 44 -8.98 2.27 11.63
N THR A 45 -7.67 2.53 11.45
CA THR A 45 -7.21 3.85 11.01
C THR A 45 -7.45 4.02 9.52
N ILE A 46 -8.23 5.02 9.16
CA ILE A 46 -8.50 5.43 7.79
C ILE A 46 -7.83 6.77 7.52
N VAL A 47 -7.19 6.89 6.38
CA VAL A 47 -6.70 8.16 5.86
C VAL A 47 -7.52 8.53 4.63
N THR A 48 -8.01 9.76 4.59
CA THR A 48 -8.69 10.31 3.42
C THR A 48 -7.79 11.35 2.75
N LEU A 49 -7.46 11.11 1.49
CA LEU A 49 -6.83 12.11 0.62
C LEU A 49 -7.94 12.92 -0.05
N HIS A 50 -8.03 14.21 0.26
CA HIS A 50 -8.93 15.13 -0.43
C HIS A 50 -8.24 15.63 -1.70
N VAL A 51 -8.56 15.04 -2.85
CA VAL A 51 -7.91 15.36 -4.12
C VAL A 51 -8.67 16.48 -4.82
N LYS A 52 -7.97 17.58 -5.08
CA LYS A 52 -8.53 18.80 -5.67
C LYS A 52 -9.23 18.51 -6.99
N ASP A 53 -10.50 18.91 -7.09
CA ASP A 53 -11.35 18.73 -8.28
C ASP A 53 -11.71 17.27 -8.64
N TYR A 54 -11.24 16.27 -7.88
CA TYR A 54 -11.56 14.85 -8.10
C TYR A 54 -12.44 14.25 -7.01
N GLY A 55 -12.22 14.61 -5.74
CA GLY A 55 -12.95 14.05 -4.59
C GLY A 55 -12.04 13.30 -3.62
N ASP A 56 -12.63 12.39 -2.85
CA ASP A 56 -11.97 11.75 -1.70
C ASP A 56 -11.50 10.33 -2.04
N VAL A 57 -10.26 10.01 -1.69
CA VAL A 57 -9.71 8.66 -1.72
C VAL A 57 -9.49 8.19 -0.28
N LYS A 58 -10.24 7.18 0.17
CA LYS A 58 -10.14 6.63 1.52
C LYS A 58 -9.27 5.40 1.53
N ILE A 59 -8.36 5.32 2.49
CA ILE A 59 -7.32 4.31 2.57
C ILE A 59 -7.27 3.73 3.98
N ARG A 60 -7.43 2.41 4.12
CA ARG A 60 -7.17 1.70 5.37
C ARG A 60 -5.67 1.55 5.57
N LEU A 61 -5.16 1.85 6.76
CA LEU A 61 -3.77 1.59 7.14
C LEU A 61 -3.64 0.29 7.94
N PHE A 62 -2.61 -0.51 7.64
CA PHE A 62 -2.31 -1.79 8.30
C PHE A 62 -1.42 -1.57 9.54
N THR A 63 -1.94 -0.87 10.54
CA THR A 63 -1.18 -0.39 11.71
C THR A 63 -0.64 -1.52 12.59
N GLU A 64 -1.22 -2.72 12.54
CA GLU A 64 -0.73 -3.88 13.28
C GLU A 64 0.48 -4.53 12.60
N GLN A 65 0.44 -4.63 11.27
CA GLN A 65 1.48 -5.27 10.46
C GLN A 65 2.71 -4.36 10.33
N LEU A 66 2.48 -3.06 10.10
CA LEU A 66 3.54 -2.08 9.84
C LEU A 66 3.35 -0.79 10.66
N PRO A 67 3.50 -0.86 11.99
CA PRO A 67 3.24 0.27 12.88
C PRO A 67 4.10 1.50 12.57
N GLU A 68 5.39 1.33 12.29
CA GLU A 68 6.29 2.47 12.00
C GLU A 68 5.97 3.13 10.65
N ALA A 69 5.68 2.33 9.61
CA ALA A 69 5.28 2.85 8.31
C ALA A 69 3.99 3.67 8.40
N CYS A 70 3.01 3.18 9.17
CA CYS A 70 1.75 3.87 9.40
C CYS A 70 1.94 5.10 10.29
N GLU A 71 2.71 5.01 11.39
CA GLU A 71 3.00 6.14 12.29
C GLU A 71 3.63 7.31 11.52
N ASN A 72 4.58 7.02 10.62
CA ASN A 72 5.18 8.04 9.77
C ASN A 72 4.11 8.79 8.95
N PHE A 73 3.25 8.04 8.26
CA PHE A 73 2.22 8.62 7.40
C PHE A 73 1.20 9.44 8.19
N ILE A 74 0.68 8.86 9.28
CA ILE A 74 -0.32 9.47 10.17
C ILE A 74 0.24 10.76 10.78
N THR A 75 1.50 10.74 11.23
CA THR A 75 2.14 11.90 11.85
C THR A 75 2.33 13.03 10.86
N LEU A 76 2.82 12.73 9.64
CA LEU A 76 3.00 13.71 8.58
C LEU A 76 1.64 14.30 8.13
N ALA A 77 0.63 13.45 7.95
CA ALA A 77 -0.73 13.89 7.63
C ALA A 77 -1.31 14.81 8.71
N GLY A 78 -1.22 14.42 9.99
CA GLY A 78 -1.70 15.24 11.11
C GLY A 78 -0.95 16.56 11.31
N GLN A 79 0.22 16.72 10.68
CA GLN A 79 0.99 17.97 10.65
C GLN A 79 0.67 18.83 9.41
N GLY A 80 -0.23 18.39 8.52
CA GLY A 80 -0.51 19.04 7.24
C GLY A 80 0.66 18.95 6.26
N TYR A 81 1.59 18.00 6.42
CA TYR A 81 2.78 17.89 5.58
C TYR A 81 2.45 17.61 4.11
N TYR A 82 1.36 16.88 3.88
CA TYR A 82 0.90 16.48 2.55
C TYR A 82 -0.03 17.50 1.89
N ASP A 83 -0.44 18.54 2.62
CA ASP A 83 -1.37 19.55 2.13
C ASP A 83 -0.72 20.33 0.97
N GLU A 84 -1.51 20.57 -0.07
CA GLU A 84 -1.11 21.22 -1.32
C GLU A 84 0.04 20.53 -2.08
N LEU A 85 0.43 19.30 -1.70
CA LEU A 85 1.41 18.54 -2.46
C LEU A 85 0.78 17.98 -3.74
N ILE A 86 1.61 17.81 -4.76
CA ILE A 86 1.19 17.28 -6.05
C ILE A 86 1.47 15.78 -6.18
N PHE A 87 0.72 15.11 -7.06
CA PHE A 87 1.20 13.86 -7.66
C PHE A 87 2.30 14.19 -8.68
N HIS A 88 3.56 14.07 -8.27
CA HIS A 88 4.70 14.51 -9.07
C HIS A 88 5.14 13.49 -10.13
N ARG A 89 4.65 12.25 -10.05
CA ARG A 89 4.91 11.19 -11.03
C ARG A 89 3.68 10.29 -11.18
N VAL A 90 3.19 10.16 -12.40
CA VAL A 90 2.03 9.35 -12.75
C VAL A 90 2.39 8.45 -13.92
N VAL A 91 2.21 7.15 -13.75
CA VAL A 91 2.47 6.16 -14.81
C VAL A 91 1.23 5.30 -14.95
N LYS A 92 0.55 5.47 -16.09
CA LYS A 92 -0.60 4.66 -16.49
C LYS A 92 -0.27 3.16 -16.37
N ASP A 93 -1.25 2.37 -15.92
CA ASP A 93 -1.15 0.92 -15.69
C ASP A 93 -0.02 0.54 -14.72
N PHE A 94 0.35 1.45 -13.82
CA PHE A 94 1.35 1.20 -12.80
C PHE A 94 0.99 1.86 -11.47
N MET A 95 1.13 3.18 -11.36
CA MET A 95 0.92 3.89 -10.09
C MET A 95 0.81 5.41 -10.25
N ILE A 96 0.29 6.06 -9.20
CA ILE A 96 0.38 7.51 -8.97
C ILE A 96 1.23 7.77 -7.72
N GLN A 97 2.16 8.72 -7.77
CA GLN A 97 3.15 8.95 -6.71
C GLN A 97 3.16 10.42 -6.25
N SER A 98 3.17 10.61 -4.93
CA SER A 98 3.14 11.91 -4.24
C SER A 98 4.04 11.91 -2.99
N GLY A 99 3.86 12.87 -2.08
CA GLY A 99 4.58 12.99 -0.82
C GLY A 99 5.96 13.66 -0.91
N ASP A 100 6.26 14.35 -2.02
CA ASP A 100 7.48 15.14 -2.18
C ASP A 100 7.18 16.66 -2.11
N PRO A 101 7.64 17.38 -1.08
CA PRO A 101 7.50 18.84 -0.97
C PRO A 101 8.15 19.64 -2.10
N LYS A 102 9.15 19.09 -2.79
CA LYS A 102 9.76 19.75 -3.96
C LYS A 102 8.96 19.50 -5.24
N GLY A 103 8.14 18.46 -5.27
CA GLY A 103 7.40 18.00 -6.43
C GLY A 103 8.27 17.60 -7.63
N ASP A 104 9.53 17.17 -7.39
CA ASP A 104 10.49 16.77 -8.41
C ASP A 104 11.01 15.32 -8.25
N GLY A 105 10.53 14.63 -7.22
CA GLY A 105 10.90 13.26 -6.85
C GLY A 105 12.12 13.16 -5.94
N THR A 106 12.77 14.27 -5.57
CA THR A 106 14.06 14.25 -4.85
C THR A 106 13.99 14.76 -3.40
N GLY A 107 12.85 15.28 -2.98
CA GLY A 107 12.63 15.73 -1.61
C GLY A 107 11.96 14.68 -0.74
N GLY A 108 11.49 15.16 0.42
CA GLY A 108 10.81 14.34 1.41
C GLY A 108 11.68 13.95 2.60
N ALA A 109 11.03 13.78 3.74
CA ALA A 109 11.62 13.30 4.99
C ALA A 109 10.55 12.58 5.81
N SER A 110 10.93 11.57 6.58
CA SER A 110 10.05 10.95 7.57
C SER A 110 9.66 11.95 8.69
N CYS A 111 8.68 11.59 9.51
CA CYS A 111 8.27 12.37 10.67
C CYS A 111 9.39 12.50 11.74
N TRP A 112 10.38 11.59 11.71
CA TRP A 112 11.58 11.64 12.55
C TRP A 112 12.74 12.42 11.90
N GLY A 113 12.55 12.89 10.67
CA GLY A 113 13.58 13.50 9.84
C GLY A 113 14.41 12.47 9.07
N GLY A 114 14.79 12.82 7.83
CA GLY A 114 15.59 11.96 6.96
C GLY A 114 14.83 10.75 6.44
N MET A 115 15.55 9.64 6.25
CA MET A 115 15.01 8.37 5.78
C MET A 115 14.81 7.39 6.94
N PHE A 116 13.96 6.38 6.75
CA PHE A 116 13.71 5.34 7.73
C PHE A 116 13.48 3.98 7.07
N ASN A 117 13.55 2.90 7.85
CA ASN A 117 13.17 1.57 7.40
C ASN A 117 11.66 1.37 7.54
N ALA A 118 10.95 1.29 6.42
CA ALA A 118 9.49 1.13 6.43
C ALA A 118 9.02 -0.33 6.60
N GLY A 119 9.92 -1.32 6.60
CA GLY A 119 9.59 -2.72 6.85
C GLY A 119 8.85 -3.43 5.71
N LEU A 120 8.48 -4.69 5.95
CA LEU A 120 7.69 -5.53 5.05
C LEU A 120 6.79 -6.46 5.87
N ASP A 121 5.62 -6.77 5.34
CA ASP A 121 4.78 -7.87 5.79
C ASP A 121 4.39 -8.71 4.57
N ASN A 122 4.59 -10.04 4.63
CA ASN A 122 4.34 -10.93 3.50
C ASN A 122 2.85 -11.15 3.20
N GLN A 123 1.96 -10.61 4.03
CA GLN A 123 0.52 -10.60 3.83
C GLN A 123 0.05 -9.37 3.02
N LEU A 124 0.95 -8.42 2.75
CA LEU A 124 0.66 -7.17 2.05
C LEU A 124 1.46 -7.11 0.74
N ILE A 125 0.74 -7.03 -0.37
CA ILE A 125 1.29 -7.09 -1.73
C ILE A 125 0.80 -5.92 -2.59
N ASN A 126 1.49 -5.65 -3.70
CA ASN A 126 1.22 -4.51 -4.58
C ASN A 126 0.05 -4.78 -5.54
N LEU A 127 -1.15 -4.94 -5.00
CA LEU A 127 -2.43 -5.02 -5.75
C LEU A 127 -2.98 -3.62 -6.08
N PRO A 128 -3.94 -3.47 -7.00
CA PRO A 128 -4.62 -2.19 -7.23
C PRO A 128 -5.13 -1.55 -5.93
N GLY A 129 -4.92 -0.25 -5.80
CA GLY A 129 -5.24 0.51 -4.59
C GLY A 129 -4.27 0.31 -3.41
N ALA A 130 -3.25 -0.55 -3.52
CA ALA A 130 -2.23 -0.68 -2.49
C ALA A 130 -1.47 0.66 -2.33
N LEU A 131 -1.39 1.15 -1.09
CA LEU A 131 -0.59 2.30 -0.70
C LEU A 131 0.79 1.80 -0.23
N GLY A 132 1.85 2.28 -0.89
CA GLY A 132 3.22 1.92 -0.54
C GLY A 132 4.19 3.10 -0.50
N TYR A 133 5.33 2.93 0.17
CA TYR A 133 6.37 3.97 0.23
C TYR A 133 7.29 3.91 -0.98
N GLY A 134 7.54 5.06 -1.61
CA GLY A 134 8.68 5.21 -2.50
C GLY A 134 9.99 5.11 -1.71
N ASN A 135 11.03 4.52 -2.32
CA ASN A 135 12.34 4.41 -1.71
C ASN A 135 13.47 4.53 -2.74
N GLY A 136 14.70 4.77 -2.27
CA GLY A 136 15.92 4.92 -3.05
C GLY A 136 16.60 3.59 -3.43
N GLY A 137 15.87 2.48 -3.45
CA GLY A 137 16.39 1.14 -3.74
C GLY A 137 16.61 0.25 -2.51
N SER A 138 16.31 0.74 -1.31
CA SER A 138 16.32 -0.03 -0.06
C SER A 138 15.15 0.38 0.83
N LEU A 139 14.63 -0.56 1.63
CA LEU A 139 13.59 -0.29 2.63
C LEU A 139 14.04 0.77 3.64
N ASP A 140 15.35 0.87 3.93
CA ASP A 140 15.94 1.89 4.82
C ASP A 140 15.90 3.33 4.27
N THR A 141 15.44 3.49 3.03
CA THR A 141 15.46 4.76 2.31
C THR A 141 14.06 5.31 2.02
N ALA A 142 13.04 4.77 2.68
CA ALA A 142 11.72 5.36 2.68
C ALA A 142 11.74 6.72 3.39
N ASN A 143 10.84 7.63 3.00
CA ASN A 143 10.71 8.95 3.62
C ASN A 143 9.21 9.37 3.66
N SER A 144 8.84 10.55 3.17
CA SER A 144 7.44 10.96 3.03
C SER A 144 6.79 10.54 1.71
N GLN A 145 7.56 10.17 0.69
CA GLN A 145 7.02 9.86 -0.64
C GLN A 145 6.29 8.52 -0.65
N PHE A 146 5.09 8.50 -1.22
CA PHE A 146 4.26 7.32 -1.32
C PHE A 146 3.68 7.18 -2.73
N TYR A 147 3.22 5.98 -3.07
CA TYR A 147 2.51 5.68 -4.30
C TYR A 147 1.23 4.90 -4.00
N ILE A 148 0.26 5.01 -4.90
CA ILE A 148 -0.92 4.15 -4.95
C ILE A 148 -0.89 3.37 -6.26
N VAL A 149 -0.98 2.05 -6.18
CA VAL A 149 -0.93 1.15 -7.34
C VAL A 149 -2.24 1.25 -8.13
N THR A 150 -2.13 1.36 -9.45
CA THR A 150 -3.21 0.99 -10.37
C THR A 150 -2.91 -0.38 -10.98
N GLY A 151 -1.65 -0.59 -11.38
CA GLY A 151 -1.14 -1.87 -11.87
C GLY A 151 -1.57 -2.21 -13.29
N GLU A 152 -0.98 -3.28 -13.81
CA GLU A 152 -1.32 -3.89 -15.11
C GLU A 152 -1.84 -5.31 -14.90
N ALA A 153 -2.40 -5.92 -15.95
CA ALA A 153 -2.78 -7.33 -15.91
C ALA A 153 -1.56 -8.21 -15.61
N VAL A 154 -1.71 -9.17 -14.71
CA VAL A 154 -0.63 -10.07 -14.28
C VAL A 154 -0.98 -11.51 -14.64
N THR A 155 -0.05 -12.19 -15.30
CA THR A 155 -0.20 -13.61 -15.65
C THR A 155 0.63 -14.51 -14.72
N GLU A 156 0.33 -15.81 -14.70
CA GLU A 156 1.17 -16.79 -14.00
C GLU A 156 2.62 -16.81 -14.53
N GLU A 157 2.82 -16.47 -15.82
CA GLU A 157 4.16 -16.34 -16.41
C GLU A 157 4.93 -15.17 -15.81
N ASP A 158 4.27 -14.03 -15.57
CA ASP A 158 4.87 -12.86 -14.91
C ASP A 158 5.26 -13.15 -13.46
N LEU A 159 4.41 -13.87 -12.73
CA LEU A 159 4.69 -14.28 -11.35
C LEU A 159 5.85 -15.28 -11.30
N LYS A 160 5.89 -16.24 -12.22
CA LYS A 160 7.01 -17.17 -12.38
C LYS A 160 8.31 -16.43 -12.70
N ALA A 161 8.25 -15.40 -13.55
CA ALA A 161 9.42 -14.57 -13.84
C ALA A 161 9.93 -13.83 -12.58
N GLN A 162 9.06 -13.41 -11.66
CA GLN A 162 9.49 -12.86 -10.36
C GLN A 162 10.17 -13.93 -9.49
N THR A 163 9.66 -15.15 -9.48
CA THR A 163 10.32 -16.27 -8.78
C THR A 163 11.72 -16.54 -9.34
N GLU A 164 11.86 -16.63 -10.66
CA GLU A 164 13.13 -16.96 -11.31
C GLU A 164 14.16 -15.83 -11.20
N SER A 165 13.73 -14.57 -11.33
CA SER A 165 14.64 -13.41 -11.34
C SER A 165 14.95 -12.85 -9.96
N LYS A 166 14.05 -13.01 -8.98
CA LYS A 166 14.15 -12.36 -7.67
C LYS A 166 13.96 -13.31 -6.49
N GLY A 167 13.58 -14.57 -6.73
CA GLY A 167 13.31 -15.55 -5.68
C GLY A 167 12.03 -15.27 -4.90
N ILE A 168 11.07 -14.54 -5.47
CA ILE A 168 9.79 -14.25 -4.83
C ILE A 168 8.82 -15.40 -5.10
N TYR A 169 8.31 -16.03 -4.04
CA TYR A 169 7.33 -17.12 -4.13
C TYR A 169 5.98 -16.64 -3.60
N TYR A 170 4.97 -16.69 -4.46
CA TYR A 170 3.61 -16.31 -4.10
C TYR A 170 2.83 -17.49 -3.51
N THR A 171 1.91 -17.22 -2.59
CA THR A 171 0.89 -18.19 -2.14
C THR A 171 -0.13 -18.43 -3.25
N ALA A 172 -0.95 -19.48 -3.11
CA ALA A 172 -2.04 -19.72 -4.06
C ALA A 172 -3.06 -18.55 -4.07
N GLU A 173 -3.29 -17.94 -2.91
CA GLU A 173 -4.15 -16.77 -2.77
C GLU A 173 -3.59 -15.55 -3.48
N ALA A 174 -2.31 -15.21 -3.26
CA ALA A 174 -1.66 -14.08 -3.91
C ALA A 174 -1.68 -14.23 -5.45
N ARG A 175 -1.40 -15.43 -5.97
CA ARG A 175 -1.51 -15.73 -7.41
C ARG A 175 -2.90 -15.42 -7.95
N LYS A 176 -3.93 -15.92 -7.28
CA LYS A 176 -5.33 -15.71 -7.68
C LYS A 176 -5.70 -14.23 -7.69
N LEU A 177 -5.28 -13.48 -6.67
CA LEU A 177 -5.54 -12.04 -6.60
C LEU A 177 -4.85 -11.27 -7.73
N TYR A 178 -3.59 -11.60 -8.03
CA TYR A 178 -2.86 -11.01 -9.15
C TYR A 178 -3.47 -11.36 -10.51
N GLU A 179 -3.85 -12.62 -10.73
CA GLU A 179 -4.53 -13.03 -11.96
C GLU A 179 -5.88 -12.33 -12.14
N GLN A 180 -6.61 -12.12 -11.03
CA GLN A 180 -7.94 -11.52 -11.07
C GLN A 180 -7.93 -10.01 -11.22
N TYR A 181 -7.00 -9.31 -10.55
CA TYR A 181 -7.03 -7.84 -10.43
C TYR A 181 -5.80 -7.15 -11.02
N GLY A 182 -4.77 -7.89 -11.44
CA GLY A 182 -3.51 -7.30 -11.84
C GLY A 182 -2.71 -6.74 -10.66
N GLY A 183 -1.83 -5.78 -10.92
CA GLY A 183 -1.02 -5.11 -9.90
C GLY A 183 0.42 -4.86 -10.34
N ALA A 184 1.33 -4.83 -9.38
CA ALA A 184 2.76 -4.59 -9.61
C ALA A 184 3.66 -5.57 -8.82
N PRO A 185 3.60 -6.89 -9.11
CA PRO A 185 4.33 -7.93 -8.35
C PRO A 185 5.86 -7.74 -8.37
N TRP A 186 6.39 -6.99 -9.32
CA TRP A 186 7.82 -6.69 -9.37
C TRP A 186 8.32 -5.76 -8.26
N LEU A 187 7.41 -5.08 -7.55
CA LEU A 187 7.68 -4.25 -6.37
C LEU A 187 7.68 -5.04 -5.05
N ASP A 188 7.07 -6.22 -5.03
CA ASP A 188 6.94 -7.02 -3.81
C ASP A 188 8.30 -7.36 -3.20
N THR A 189 8.31 -7.49 -1.87
CA THR A 189 9.52 -7.71 -1.04
C THR A 189 10.59 -6.61 -1.14
N ARG A 190 10.31 -5.50 -1.84
CA ARG A 190 11.25 -4.38 -2.04
C ARG A 190 10.67 -3.02 -1.73
N TYR A 191 9.36 -2.90 -1.81
CA TYR A 191 8.63 -1.70 -1.42
C TYR A 191 7.61 -2.07 -0.36
N THR A 192 7.53 -1.24 0.67
CA THR A 192 6.61 -1.40 1.79
C THR A 192 5.20 -1.05 1.32
N VAL A 193 4.28 -2.02 1.39
CA VAL A 193 2.83 -1.77 1.28
C VAL A 193 2.27 -1.67 2.69
N PHE A 194 1.64 -0.55 3.04
CA PHE A 194 1.17 -0.27 4.41
C PHE A 194 -0.28 0.22 4.46
N GLY A 195 -0.95 0.33 3.32
CA GLY A 195 -2.38 0.60 3.26
C GLY A 195 -3.05 0.08 2.00
N GLN A 196 -4.38 0.16 1.97
CA GLN A 196 -5.21 -0.26 0.85
C GLN A 196 -6.36 0.74 0.68
N VAL A 197 -6.57 1.25 -0.54
CA VAL A 197 -7.74 2.06 -0.88
C VAL A 197 -8.99 1.24 -0.62
N ILE A 198 -9.93 1.83 0.14
CA ILE A 198 -11.22 1.24 0.50
C ILE A 198 -12.42 1.95 -0.15
N ASP A 199 -12.20 3.16 -0.69
CA ASP A 199 -13.18 3.96 -1.44
C ASP A 199 -12.44 5.01 -2.30
N GLY A 200 -12.98 5.36 -3.47
CA GLY A 200 -12.36 6.31 -4.41
C GLY A 200 -11.29 5.71 -5.33
N LEU A 201 -11.38 4.42 -5.68
CA LEU A 201 -10.41 3.80 -6.59
C LEU A 201 -10.55 4.33 -8.02
N ASP A 202 -11.76 4.67 -8.47
CA ASP A 202 -12.00 5.38 -9.74
C ASP A 202 -11.27 6.72 -9.83
N ILE A 203 -11.18 7.47 -8.73
CA ILE A 203 -10.39 8.70 -8.65
C ILE A 203 -8.90 8.40 -8.88
N VAL A 204 -8.36 7.37 -8.22
CA VAL A 204 -6.95 6.95 -8.42
C VAL A 204 -6.68 6.61 -9.89
N TYR A 205 -7.58 5.88 -10.54
CA TYR A 205 -7.46 5.55 -11.97
C TYR A 205 -7.63 6.79 -12.86
N ALA A 206 -8.56 7.69 -12.57
CA ALA A 206 -8.73 8.93 -13.32
C ALA A 206 -7.48 9.80 -13.27
N ILE A 207 -6.78 9.86 -12.12
CA ILE A 207 -5.50 10.54 -11.99
C ILE A 207 -4.43 9.81 -12.81
N SER A 208 -4.43 8.48 -12.84
CA SER A 208 -3.43 7.70 -13.59
C SER A 208 -3.47 7.94 -15.11
N GLU A 209 -4.60 8.41 -15.63
CA GLU A 209 -4.85 8.68 -17.05
C GLU A 209 -4.51 10.12 -17.48
N VAL A 210 -4.14 11.00 -16.55
CA VAL A 210 -3.88 12.41 -16.90
C VAL A 210 -2.69 12.55 -17.86
N PRO A 211 -2.70 13.52 -18.79
CA PRO A 211 -1.57 13.75 -19.67
C PRO A 211 -0.29 14.08 -18.90
N VAL A 212 0.78 13.30 -19.12
CA VAL A 212 2.08 13.53 -18.49
C VAL A 212 3.14 14.05 -19.46
N ASN A 213 4.19 14.66 -18.91
CA ASN A 213 5.43 14.92 -19.61
C ASN A 213 6.20 13.59 -19.77
N LYS A 214 6.47 13.20 -21.03
CA LYS A 214 7.14 11.93 -21.35
C LYS A 214 8.56 11.80 -20.79
N ALA A 215 9.22 12.90 -20.45
CA ALA A 215 10.60 12.88 -19.96
C ALA A 215 10.70 12.41 -18.49
N ASN A 216 9.68 12.69 -17.67
CA ASN A 216 9.72 12.43 -16.23
C ASN A 216 8.41 11.89 -15.64
N ASN A 217 7.39 11.67 -16.47
CA ASN A 217 6.06 11.21 -16.07
C ASN A 217 5.33 12.15 -15.10
N LYS A 218 5.74 13.42 -15.03
CA LYS A 218 5.03 14.43 -14.24
C LYS A 218 3.76 14.86 -14.99
N PRO A 219 2.59 14.94 -14.33
CA PRO A 219 1.39 15.53 -14.94
C PRO A 219 1.65 16.90 -15.57
N LYS A 220 1.10 17.14 -16.76
CA LYS A 220 1.22 18.44 -17.46
C LYS A 220 0.46 19.54 -16.72
N GLU A 221 -0.68 19.16 -16.15
CA GLU A 221 -1.45 19.97 -15.21
C GLU A 221 -1.34 19.29 -13.85
N ALA A 222 -1.00 20.09 -12.82
CA ALA A 222 -0.76 19.54 -11.50
C ALA A 222 -2.06 19.07 -10.85
N VAL A 223 -2.05 17.83 -10.35
CA VAL A 223 -3.10 17.26 -9.51
C VAL A 223 -2.65 17.38 -8.06
N TYR A 224 -3.45 18.04 -7.24
CA TYR A 224 -3.12 18.40 -5.86
C TYR A 224 -3.87 17.52 -4.85
N ILE A 225 -3.18 17.15 -3.78
CA ILE A 225 -3.79 16.76 -2.52
C ILE A 225 -4.11 18.06 -1.79
N GLU A 226 -5.38 18.43 -1.66
CA GLU A 226 -5.78 19.65 -0.95
C GLU A 226 -5.46 19.54 0.53
N SER A 227 -5.80 18.39 1.12
CA SER A 227 -5.50 18.06 2.50
C SER A 227 -5.56 16.56 2.72
N VAL A 228 -5.03 16.12 3.87
CA VAL A 228 -5.14 14.74 4.33
C VAL A 228 -5.76 14.70 5.72
N THR A 229 -6.82 13.90 5.88
CA THR A 229 -7.46 13.66 7.19
C THR A 229 -7.21 12.25 7.67
N VAL A 230 -7.09 12.08 8.99
CA VAL A 230 -6.92 10.78 9.64
C VAL A 230 -8.09 10.57 10.58
N GLU A 231 -8.84 9.49 10.34
CA GLU A 231 -10.08 9.18 11.02
C GLU A 231 -10.10 7.71 11.44
N GLN A 232 -11.10 7.33 12.23
CA GLN A 232 -11.39 5.92 12.50
C GLN A 232 -12.52 5.46 11.60
N TYR A 233 -12.41 4.23 11.10
CA TYR A 233 -13.48 3.63 10.32
C TYR A 233 -14.75 3.54 11.16
N ASP A 234 -15.84 4.09 10.66
CA ASP A 234 -17.13 4.21 11.33
C ASP A 234 -18.15 3.17 10.86
N GLY A 235 -17.76 2.29 9.93
CA GLY A 235 -18.66 1.32 9.29
C GLY A 235 -19.32 1.84 8.01
N SER A 236 -18.85 2.93 7.42
CA SER A 236 -19.31 3.42 6.12
C SER A 236 -19.21 2.36 5.03
N GLU A 237 -20.03 2.48 3.97
CA GLU A 237 -19.91 1.61 2.80
C GLU A 237 -18.49 1.67 2.19
N ILE A 238 -18.07 0.54 1.62
CA ILE A 238 -16.75 0.30 1.04
C ILE A 238 -16.90 -0.04 -0.44
N ARG A 239 -15.97 0.45 -1.26
CA ARG A 239 -15.86 0.15 -2.69
C ARG A 239 -14.39 0.12 -3.05
N TRP A 240 -13.80 -1.07 -3.08
CA TRP A 240 -12.34 -1.22 -3.17
C TRP A 240 -11.88 -2.15 -4.28
N TYR A 241 -12.78 -2.93 -4.87
CA TYR A 241 -12.41 -3.77 -5.99
C TYR A 241 -12.46 -2.92 -7.26
N PRO A 242 -11.53 -3.09 -8.20
CA PRO A 242 -11.64 -2.47 -9.53
C PRO A 242 -13.01 -2.68 -10.19
N ALA A 243 -13.57 -3.88 -10.04
CA ALA A 243 -14.89 -4.26 -10.56
C ALA A 243 -16.07 -3.42 -9.98
N ASP A 244 -15.95 -2.88 -8.76
CA ASP A 244 -16.98 -2.01 -8.15
C ASP A 244 -17.19 -0.72 -8.96
N TYR A 245 -16.18 -0.34 -9.77
CA TYR A 245 -16.16 0.85 -10.60
C TYR A 245 -16.20 0.54 -12.11
N GLY A 246 -16.31 -0.73 -12.49
CA GLY A 246 -16.22 -1.16 -13.90
C GLY A 246 -14.82 -0.98 -14.49
N LEU A 247 -13.78 -1.06 -13.66
CA LEU A 247 -12.37 -1.04 -14.05
C LEU A 247 -11.91 -2.50 -14.15
N GLU A 248 -12.04 -3.12 -15.32
CA GLU A 248 -11.52 -4.46 -15.65
C GLU A 248 -10.43 -4.37 -16.72
#